data_AF-A0AAU4CW09-F1
#
_entry.id   AF-A0AAU4CW09-F1
#
_cell.length_a   1.000
_cell.length_b   1.000
_cell.length_c   1.000
_cell.angle_alpha   90.00
_cell.angle_beta   90.00
_cell.angle_gamma   90.00
#
_symmetry.space_group_name_H-M   'P 1'
#
loop_
_entity.id
_entity.type
_entity.pdbx_description
1 polymer ?
#
loop_
_entity_poly.entity_id
_entity_poly.type
_entity_poly.pdbx_seq_one_letter_code
_entity_poly.pdbx_strand_id
1 'polypeptide(L)'
;MGGLLSELSKKLAERWLTLLVLPGALYLAVTAAGHTLGQSAALDVGRLTHAISDAARAPEVTTVGGQVVLLAAILAGAAAIGLAAQSLSSVVERVALAAGWGAWPWLFGELAERHVARRQRRWDEARAEYEALRLLERAPRPADRPRPRERHRAAQRCERISVERPERPTWSGDRIHATAVRLDRDAHVNLLILWPHLWLVLPEEIRGEIGRARAALTRAAVLGGWALLYLPLAWWWWPAMPLAAAMVVISTRRLRTASDTYATLLEASVRLHLTDLADKLRIEEQPMGPPLGGAVMRRLSSPAPVTEPVS
;
A
#
# COMPACT_ATOMS: atom_id res chain seq x y z
N MET A 1 2.62 15.89 -35.93
CA MET A 1 1.88 15.19 -34.85
C MET A 1 2.14 13.66 -34.78
N GLY A 2 2.56 12.98 -35.86
CA GLY A 2 2.89 11.54 -35.81
C GLY A 2 4.12 11.15 -34.97
N GLY A 3 5.11 12.05 -34.84
CA GLY A 3 6.32 11.79 -34.03
C GLY A 3 6.05 11.68 -32.53
N LEU A 4 5.19 12.53 -31.97
CA LEU A 4 4.83 12.49 -30.55
C LEU A 4 4.05 11.21 -30.20
N LEU A 5 3.11 10.80 -31.05
CA LEU A 5 2.37 9.54 -30.91
C LEU A 5 3.28 8.32 -31.03
N SER A 6 4.28 8.35 -31.90
CA SER A 6 5.28 7.30 -32.05
C SER A 6 6.22 7.21 -30.85
N GLU A 7 6.68 8.34 -30.31
CA GLU A 7 7.49 8.34 -29.08
C GLU A 7 6.70 7.91 -27.86
N LEU A 8 5.43 8.32 -27.76
CA LEU A 8 4.53 7.88 -26.69
C LEU A 8 4.27 6.39 -26.79
N SER A 9 3.97 5.86 -27.99
CA SER A 9 3.73 4.42 -28.18
C SER A 9 4.99 3.61 -27.92
N LYS A 10 6.18 4.09 -28.34
CA LYS A 10 7.47 3.46 -28.06
C LYS A 10 7.79 3.44 -26.57
N LYS A 11 7.65 4.57 -25.86
CA LYS A 11 7.85 4.63 -24.40
C LYS A 11 6.86 3.77 -23.65
N LEU A 12 5.61 3.72 -24.12
CA LEU A 12 4.61 2.83 -23.55
C LEU A 12 5.06 1.37 -23.76
N ALA A 13 5.34 0.96 -25.00
CA ALA A 13 5.79 -0.39 -25.32
C ALA A 13 7.03 -0.82 -24.50
N GLU A 14 8.04 0.05 -24.41
CA GLU A 14 9.25 -0.19 -23.60
C GLU A 14 8.92 -0.35 -22.11
N ARG A 15 8.04 0.51 -21.58
CA ARG A 15 7.60 0.44 -20.19
C ARG A 15 6.75 -0.81 -19.90
N TRP A 16 5.88 -1.22 -20.82
CA TRP A 16 5.13 -2.48 -20.73
C TRP A 16 6.06 -3.69 -20.78
N LEU A 17 7.08 -3.66 -21.64
CA LEU A 17 8.02 -4.76 -21.80
C LEU A 17 8.87 -4.96 -20.54
N THR A 18 9.36 -3.87 -19.95
CA THR A 18 10.15 -3.90 -18.70
C THR A 18 9.32 -4.21 -17.46
N LEU A 19 8.08 -3.73 -17.37
CA LEU A 19 7.22 -3.93 -16.18
C LEU A 19 6.46 -5.25 -16.17
N LEU A 20 6.02 -5.75 -17.34
CA LEU A 20 5.16 -6.94 -17.44
C LEU A 20 5.92 -8.13 -18.02
N VAL A 21 6.54 -7.95 -19.18
CA VAL A 21 7.09 -9.07 -19.97
C VAL A 21 8.38 -9.60 -19.35
N LEU A 22 9.31 -8.73 -18.97
CA LEU A 22 10.59 -9.15 -18.41
C LEU A 22 10.43 -9.94 -17.09
N PRO A 23 9.65 -9.47 -16.10
CA PRO A 23 9.43 -10.24 -14.87
C PRO A 23 8.59 -11.51 -15.11
N GLY A 24 7.64 -11.47 -16.05
CA GLY A 24 6.86 -12.64 -16.46
C GLY A 24 7.69 -13.72 -17.14
N ALA A 25 8.63 -13.33 -18.00
CA ALA A 25 9.58 -14.24 -18.64
C ALA A 25 10.52 -14.87 -17.61
N LEU A 26 11.00 -14.08 -16.63
CA LEU A 26 11.77 -14.61 -15.51
C LEU A 26 10.97 -15.64 -14.71
N TYR A 27 9.71 -15.34 -14.37
CA TYR A 27 8.84 -16.29 -13.68
C TYR A 27 8.62 -17.58 -14.48
N LEU A 28 8.41 -17.47 -15.80
CA LEU A 28 8.31 -18.64 -16.68
C LEU A 28 9.58 -19.48 -16.67
N ALA A 29 10.74 -18.84 -16.75
CA ALA A 29 12.03 -19.53 -16.71
C ALA A 29 12.23 -20.28 -15.38
N VAL A 30 11.93 -19.62 -14.25
CA VAL A 30 12.01 -20.22 -12.90
C VAL A 30 11.00 -21.37 -12.77
N THR A 31 9.78 -21.22 -13.31
CA THR A 31 8.76 -22.27 -13.27
C THR A 31 9.16 -23.48 -14.11
N ALA A 32 9.71 -23.26 -15.30
CA ALA A 32 10.24 -24.33 -16.16
C ALA A 32 11.42 -25.06 -15.52
N ALA A 33 12.34 -24.33 -14.89
CA ALA A 33 13.44 -24.92 -14.11
C ALA A 33 12.90 -25.74 -12.93
N GLY A 34 11.93 -25.22 -12.18
CA GLY A 34 11.29 -25.95 -11.08
C GLY A 34 10.57 -27.22 -11.54
N HIS A 35 9.88 -27.18 -12.69
CA HIS A 35 9.16 -28.34 -13.22
C HIS A 35 10.10 -29.45 -13.73
N THR A 36 11.25 -29.08 -14.30
CA THR A 36 12.26 -30.04 -14.80
C THR A 36 13.11 -30.65 -13.69
N LEU A 37 13.45 -29.87 -12.66
CA LEU A 37 14.31 -30.30 -11.55
C LEU A 37 13.54 -30.95 -10.40
N GLY A 38 12.32 -30.49 -10.11
CA GLY A 38 11.53 -30.93 -8.96
C GLY A 38 12.22 -30.65 -7.61
N GLN A 39 11.71 -31.26 -6.53
CA GLN A 39 12.27 -31.08 -5.19
C GLN A 39 13.61 -31.80 -4.98
N SER A 40 13.80 -32.99 -5.59
CA SER A 40 14.94 -33.88 -5.31
C SER A 40 16.22 -33.51 -6.07
N ALA A 41 16.11 -32.93 -7.26
CA ALA A 41 17.26 -32.47 -8.06
C ALA A 41 17.31 -30.94 -8.16
N ALA A 42 16.81 -30.23 -7.14
CA ALA A 42 16.49 -28.81 -7.19
C ALA A 42 17.64 -27.87 -7.58
N LEU A 43 18.91 -28.30 -7.42
CA LEU A 43 20.11 -27.53 -7.78
C LEU A 43 21.01 -28.27 -8.80
N ASP A 44 20.49 -29.30 -9.48
CA ASP A 44 21.25 -30.06 -10.47
C ASP A 44 21.35 -29.28 -11.79
N VAL A 45 22.41 -28.48 -11.91
CA VAL A 45 22.73 -27.69 -13.10
C VAL A 45 22.96 -28.57 -14.33
N GLY A 46 23.47 -29.80 -14.14
CA GLY A 46 23.70 -30.73 -15.24
C GLY A 46 22.39 -31.16 -15.89
N ARG A 47 21.40 -31.54 -15.07
CA ARG A 47 20.06 -31.93 -15.53
C ARG A 47 19.33 -30.79 -16.23
N LEU A 48 19.44 -29.57 -15.72
CA LEU A 48 18.87 -28.38 -16.36
C LEU A 48 19.52 -28.13 -17.73
N THR A 49 20.84 -28.24 -17.81
CA THR A 49 21.59 -28.01 -19.06
C THR A 49 21.26 -29.05 -20.11
N HIS A 50 21.08 -30.31 -19.73
CA HIS A 50 20.62 -31.38 -20.62
C HIS A 50 19.19 -31.13 -21.11
N ALA A 51 18.25 -30.80 -20.21
CA ALA A 51 16.88 -30.50 -20.59
C ALA A 51 16.78 -29.31 -21.57
N ILE A 52 17.59 -28.25 -21.36
CA ILE A 52 17.69 -27.11 -22.28
C ILE A 52 18.29 -27.54 -23.62
N SER A 53 19.34 -28.35 -23.60
CA SER A 53 20.01 -28.83 -24.82
C SER A 53 19.11 -29.75 -25.66
N ASP A 54 18.31 -30.60 -25.00
CA ASP A 54 17.34 -31.47 -25.66
C ASP A 54 16.18 -30.66 -26.24
N ALA A 55 15.66 -29.66 -25.50
CA ALA A 55 14.64 -28.75 -25.99
C ALA A 55 15.13 -27.92 -27.20
N ALA A 56 16.40 -27.50 -27.20
CA ALA A 56 16.99 -26.76 -28.32
C ALA A 56 17.10 -27.58 -29.61
N ARG A 57 17.03 -28.92 -29.53
CA ARG A 57 17.05 -29.82 -30.68
C ARG A 57 15.66 -30.13 -31.24
N ALA A 58 14.59 -29.66 -30.59
CA ALA A 58 13.23 -29.92 -31.03
C ALA A 58 12.92 -29.25 -32.40
N PRO A 59 12.14 -29.89 -33.30
CA PRO A 59 11.82 -29.35 -34.63
C PRO A 59 11.15 -27.97 -34.60
N GLU A 60 10.42 -27.69 -33.53
CA GLU A 60 9.72 -26.43 -33.27
C GLU A 60 10.69 -25.26 -33.02
N VAL A 61 11.91 -25.54 -32.55
CA VAL A 61 12.95 -24.54 -32.24
C VAL A 61 13.92 -24.35 -33.42
N THR A 62 14.03 -25.34 -34.31
CA THR A 62 14.98 -25.30 -35.43
C THR A 62 14.41 -24.66 -36.70
N THR A 63 13.09 -24.53 -36.81
CA THR A 63 12.42 -23.88 -37.95
C THR A 63 12.15 -22.40 -37.67
N VAL A 64 12.34 -21.53 -38.66
CA VAL A 64 12.09 -20.07 -38.52
C VAL A 64 10.64 -19.78 -38.12
N GLY A 65 9.68 -20.48 -38.74
CA GLY A 65 8.26 -20.35 -38.40
C GLY A 65 7.95 -20.78 -36.96
N GLY A 66 8.55 -21.90 -36.52
CA GLY A 66 8.42 -22.38 -35.14
C GLY A 66 9.03 -21.43 -34.11
N GLN A 67 10.20 -20.86 -34.39
CA GLN A 67 10.85 -19.85 -33.53
C GLN A 67 9.98 -18.61 -33.33
N VAL A 68 9.35 -18.10 -34.39
CA VAL A 68 8.45 -16.95 -34.31
C VAL A 68 7.23 -17.27 -33.45
N VAL A 69 6.60 -18.44 -33.66
CA VAL A 69 5.44 -18.88 -32.87
C VAL A 69 5.82 -19.10 -31.40
N LEU A 70 6.97 -19.72 -31.13
CA LEU A 70 7.47 -19.97 -29.78
C LEU A 70 7.77 -18.65 -29.05
N LEU A 71 8.48 -17.72 -29.71
CA LEU A 71 8.76 -16.42 -29.14
C LEU A 71 7.45 -15.65 -28.85
N ALA A 72 6.50 -15.67 -29.79
CA ALA A 72 5.18 -15.08 -29.57
C ALA A 72 4.44 -15.72 -28.39
N ALA A 73 4.49 -17.05 -28.26
CA ALA A 73 3.88 -17.77 -27.14
C ALA A 73 4.53 -17.44 -25.79
N ILE A 74 5.86 -17.36 -25.72
CA ILE A 74 6.60 -16.96 -24.51
C ILE A 74 6.25 -15.52 -24.12
N LEU A 75 6.25 -14.60 -25.09
CA LEU A 75 5.89 -13.20 -24.84
C LEU A 75 4.44 -13.07 -24.38
N ALA A 76 3.51 -13.81 -24.99
CA ALA A 76 2.11 -13.84 -24.58
C ALA A 76 1.93 -14.42 -23.17
N GLY A 77 2.61 -15.53 -22.85
CA GLY A 77 2.59 -16.13 -21.52
C GLY A 77 3.18 -15.21 -20.46
N ALA A 78 4.31 -14.57 -20.76
CA ALA A 78 4.96 -13.60 -19.87
C ALA A 78 4.05 -12.39 -19.61
N ALA A 79 3.39 -11.88 -20.64
CA ALA A 79 2.42 -10.80 -20.51
C ALA A 79 1.21 -11.23 -19.66
N ALA A 80 0.67 -12.43 -19.86
CA ALA A 80 -0.45 -12.97 -19.09
C ALA A 80 -0.09 -13.11 -17.59
N ILE A 81 1.11 -13.60 -17.28
CA ILE A 81 1.60 -13.71 -15.89
C ILE A 81 1.82 -12.33 -15.27
N GLY A 82 2.38 -11.39 -16.03
CA GLY A 82 2.53 -10.02 -15.56
C GLY A 82 1.18 -9.34 -15.28
N LEU A 83 0.16 -9.60 -16.10
CA LEU A 83 -1.22 -9.15 -15.83
C LEU A 83 -1.81 -9.83 -14.58
N ALA A 84 -1.56 -11.12 -14.38
CA ALA A 84 -1.97 -11.83 -13.17
C ALA A 84 -1.29 -11.26 -11.91
N ALA A 85 0.01 -10.94 -11.98
CA ALA A 85 0.71 -10.26 -10.89
C ALA A 85 0.09 -8.88 -10.61
N GLN A 86 -0.28 -8.14 -11.65
CA GLN A 86 -0.92 -6.83 -11.53
C GLN A 86 -2.33 -6.94 -10.91
N SER A 87 -3.14 -7.93 -11.29
CA SER A 87 -4.46 -8.13 -10.68
C SER A 87 -4.33 -8.53 -9.22
N LEU A 88 -3.36 -9.40 -8.90
CA LEU A 88 -3.06 -9.82 -7.54
C LEU A 88 -2.51 -8.67 -6.68
N SER A 89 -1.82 -7.69 -7.29
CA SER A 89 -1.38 -6.48 -6.60
C SER A 89 -2.54 -5.65 -6.04
N SER A 90 -3.69 -5.62 -6.72
CA SER A 90 -4.88 -4.93 -6.23
C SER A 90 -5.43 -5.59 -4.95
N VAL A 91 -5.34 -6.92 -4.86
CA VAL A 91 -5.72 -7.67 -3.66
C VAL A 91 -4.73 -7.39 -2.53
N VAL A 92 -3.43 -7.40 -2.82
CA VAL A 92 -2.39 -7.04 -1.85
C VAL A 92 -2.61 -5.62 -1.33
N GLU A 93 -2.90 -4.67 -2.20
CA GLU A 93 -3.17 -3.29 -1.80
C GLU A 93 -4.43 -3.19 -0.94
N ARG A 94 -5.53 -3.86 -1.35
CA ARG A 94 -6.79 -3.88 -0.60
C ARG A 94 -6.63 -4.51 0.78
N VAL A 95 -5.86 -5.59 0.90
CA VAL A 95 -5.54 -6.22 2.17
C VAL A 95 -4.61 -5.33 3.01
N ALA A 96 -3.59 -4.73 2.40
CA ALA A 96 -2.65 -3.85 3.09
C ALA A 96 -3.30 -2.57 3.62
N LEU A 97 -4.24 -1.97 2.88
CA LEU A 97 -4.98 -0.77 3.29
C LEU A 97 -6.19 -1.11 4.17
N ALA A 98 -6.73 -2.32 4.03
CA ALA A 98 -7.86 -2.85 4.80
C ALA A 98 -9.06 -1.87 4.87
N ALA A 99 -9.30 -1.07 3.82
CA ALA A 99 -10.29 0.02 3.85
C ALA A 99 -11.75 -0.44 3.93
N GLY A 100 -12.03 -1.71 3.64
CA GLY A 100 -13.34 -2.33 3.76
C GLY A 100 -13.23 -3.72 4.40
N TRP A 101 -12.42 -3.84 5.45
CA TRP A 101 -12.19 -5.13 6.10
C TRP A 101 -13.44 -5.72 6.76
N GLY A 102 -14.41 -4.88 7.12
CA GLY A 102 -15.73 -5.33 7.60
C GLY A 102 -16.57 -6.05 6.53
N ALA A 103 -16.24 -5.93 5.24
CA ALA A 103 -16.88 -6.65 4.15
C ALA A 103 -16.12 -7.93 3.75
N TRP A 104 -15.14 -8.37 4.53
CA TRP A 104 -14.40 -9.60 4.25
C TRP A 104 -15.26 -10.83 4.52
N PRO A 105 -15.02 -11.96 3.81
CA PRO A 105 -15.70 -13.22 4.10
C PRO A 105 -15.54 -13.59 5.57
N TRP A 106 -16.58 -14.18 6.17
CA TRP A 106 -16.69 -14.43 7.60
C TRP A 106 -15.45 -15.09 8.23
N LEU A 107 -14.83 -16.06 7.52
CA LEU A 107 -13.59 -16.72 7.94
C LEU A 107 -12.43 -15.75 8.21
N PHE A 108 -12.24 -14.75 7.34
CA PHE A 108 -11.20 -13.75 7.48
C PHE A 108 -11.64 -12.56 8.33
N GLY A 109 -12.94 -12.26 8.34
CA GLY A 109 -13.56 -11.22 9.17
C GLY A 109 -13.30 -11.45 10.65
N GLU A 110 -13.67 -12.62 11.19
CA GLU A 110 -13.45 -12.92 12.62
C GLU A 110 -11.97 -12.88 13.01
N LEU A 111 -11.09 -13.39 12.15
CA LEU A 111 -9.65 -13.35 12.39
C LEU A 111 -9.13 -11.91 12.40
N ALA A 112 -9.62 -11.07 11.48
CA ALA A 112 -9.30 -9.66 11.42
C ALA A 112 -9.82 -8.92 12.66
N GLU A 113 -11.06 -9.16 13.10
CA GLU A 113 -11.64 -8.58 14.32
C GLU A 113 -10.83 -8.96 15.55
N ARG A 114 -10.51 -10.26 15.72
CA ARG A 114 -9.67 -10.73 16.83
C ARG A 114 -8.28 -10.10 16.78
N HIS A 115 -7.71 -9.94 15.59
CA HIS A 115 -6.42 -9.30 15.42
C HIS A 115 -6.45 -7.80 15.75
N VAL A 116 -7.49 -7.08 15.31
CA VAL A 116 -7.73 -5.67 15.66
C VAL A 116 -7.93 -5.53 17.17
N ALA A 117 -8.78 -6.34 17.79
CA ALA A 117 -9.02 -6.32 19.23
C ALA A 117 -7.73 -6.59 20.04
N ARG A 118 -6.90 -7.54 19.60
CA ARG A 118 -5.57 -7.78 20.21
C ARG A 118 -4.65 -6.59 20.06
N ARG A 119 -4.63 -5.94 18.88
CA ARG A 119 -3.84 -4.72 18.65
C ARG A 119 -4.34 -3.55 19.49
N GLN A 120 -5.65 -3.38 19.63
CA GLN A 120 -6.28 -2.36 20.48
C GLN A 120 -5.87 -2.57 21.93
N ARG A 121 -6.01 -3.77 22.49
CA ARG A 121 -5.57 -4.06 23.87
C ARG A 121 -4.11 -3.71 24.10
N ARG A 122 -3.22 -4.15 23.20
CA ARG A 122 -1.78 -3.83 23.28
C ARG A 122 -1.49 -2.32 23.17
N TRP A 123 -2.28 -1.61 22.37
CA TRP A 123 -2.16 -0.16 22.24
C TRP A 123 -2.70 0.55 23.49
N ASP A 124 -3.85 0.13 24.01
CA ASP A 124 -4.50 0.66 25.20
C ASP A 124 -3.56 0.50 26.43
N GLU A 125 -2.92 -0.67 26.57
CA GLU A 125 -1.89 -0.92 27.58
C GLU A 125 -0.67 0.02 27.44
N ALA A 126 -0.12 0.15 26.23
CA ALA A 126 1.01 1.03 25.96
C ALA A 126 0.65 2.51 26.16
N ARG A 127 -0.59 2.90 25.81
CA ARG A 127 -1.12 4.24 25.97
C ARG A 127 -1.33 4.59 27.43
N ALA A 128 -1.86 3.66 28.23
CA ALA A 128 -2.00 3.82 29.67
C ALA A 128 -0.65 4.05 30.36
N GLU A 129 0.40 3.32 29.95
CA GLU A 129 1.76 3.55 30.45
C GLU A 129 2.28 4.96 30.08
N TYR A 130 2.07 5.38 28.82
CA TYR A 130 2.44 6.72 28.38
C TYR A 130 1.69 7.83 29.14
N GLU A 131 0.39 7.65 29.39
CA GLU A 131 -0.44 8.59 30.14
C GLU A 131 -0.05 8.66 31.61
N ALA A 132 0.28 7.52 32.24
CA ALA A 132 0.81 7.49 33.59
C ALA A 132 2.11 8.30 33.72
N LEU A 133 3.06 8.11 32.78
CA LEU A 133 4.29 8.91 32.74
C LEU A 133 4.01 10.41 32.49
N ARG A 134 3.01 10.73 31.66
CA ARG A 134 2.60 12.12 31.40
C ARG A 134 1.98 12.78 32.63
N LEU A 135 1.25 12.04 33.47
CA LEU A 135 0.70 12.55 34.72
C LEU A 135 1.82 12.80 35.74
N LEU A 136 2.80 11.90 35.85
CA LEU A 136 3.96 12.05 36.73
C LEU A 136 4.85 13.24 36.35
N GLU A 137 4.82 13.71 35.10
CA GLU A 137 5.51 14.95 34.70
C GLU A 137 5.00 16.17 35.47
N ARG A 138 3.71 16.17 35.83
CA ARG A 138 3.08 17.23 36.63
C ARG A 138 3.36 17.06 38.13
N ALA A 139 4.19 16.12 38.54
CA ALA A 139 4.54 15.93 39.93
C ALA A 139 5.16 17.21 40.53
N PRO A 140 4.75 17.60 41.75
CA PRO A 140 5.27 18.79 42.42
C PRO A 140 6.79 18.73 42.62
N ARG A 141 7.32 17.53 42.90
CA ARG A 141 8.75 17.31 43.15
C ARG A 141 9.46 16.94 41.84
N PRO A 142 10.54 17.66 41.46
CA PRO A 142 11.32 17.33 40.27
C PRO A 142 11.94 15.92 40.28
N ALA A 143 12.26 15.38 41.46
CA ALA A 143 12.85 14.04 41.61
C ALA A 143 11.88 12.90 41.25
N ASP A 144 10.56 13.14 41.37
CA ASP A 144 9.51 12.16 41.08
C ASP A 144 9.09 12.20 39.59
N ARG A 145 9.63 13.15 38.80
CA ARG A 145 9.32 13.27 37.38
C ARG A 145 10.08 12.22 36.57
N PRO A 146 9.43 11.56 35.61
CA PRO A 146 10.07 10.55 34.79
C PRO A 146 11.14 11.15 33.88
N ARG A 147 12.16 10.35 33.57
CA ARG A 147 13.23 10.82 32.69
C ARG A 147 12.70 11.04 31.27
N PRO A 148 13.18 12.05 30.52
CA PRO A 148 12.75 12.28 29.14
C PRO A 148 12.86 11.04 28.23
N ARG A 149 13.88 10.21 28.47
CA ARG A 149 14.11 8.96 27.73
C ARG A 149 13.00 7.92 27.94
N GLU A 150 12.44 7.81 29.14
CA GLU A 150 11.37 6.86 29.45
C GLU A 150 10.08 7.24 28.73
N ARG A 151 9.76 8.53 28.71
CA ARG A 151 8.64 9.06 27.94
C ARG A 151 8.80 8.86 26.44
N HIS A 152 9.97 9.17 25.89
CA HIS A 152 10.21 9.00 24.46
C HIS A 152 10.10 7.52 24.06
N ARG A 153 10.60 6.60 24.89
CA ARG A 153 10.41 5.15 24.67
C ARG A 153 8.95 4.73 24.75
N ALA A 154 8.17 5.24 25.71
CA ALA A 154 6.75 4.95 25.82
C ALA A 154 5.97 5.48 24.60
N ALA A 155 6.25 6.72 24.16
CA ALA A 155 5.68 7.30 22.95
C ALA A 155 6.02 6.46 21.70
N GLN A 156 7.30 6.08 21.53
CA GLN A 156 7.75 5.21 20.43
C GLN A 156 7.07 3.83 20.46
N ARG A 157 6.80 3.27 21.65
CA ARG A 157 6.08 1.99 21.78
C ARG A 157 4.63 2.11 21.29
N CYS A 158 3.94 3.19 21.64
CA CYS A 158 2.61 3.49 21.09
C CYS A 158 2.69 3.63 19.56
N GLU A 159 3.55 4.51 19.05
CA GLU A 159 3.71 4.78 17.62
C GLU A 159 4.07 3.54 16.79
N ARG A 160 4.86 2.61 17.36
CA ARG A 160 5.18 1.33 16.73
C ARG A 160 3.95 0.44 16.51
N ILE A 161 2.93 0.55 17.38
CA ILE A 161 1.67 -0.17 17.21
C ILE A 161 0.74 0.62 16.28
N SER A 162 0.48 1.87 16.63
CA SER A 162 -0.26 2.86 15.84
C SER A 162 -0.21 4.24 16.50
N VAL A 163 -0.29 5.30 15.68
CA VAL A 163 -0.33 6.69 16.16
C VAL A 163 -1.63 6.96 16.94
N GLU A 164 -2.75 6.49 16.41
CA GLU A 164 -4.08 6.54 17.03
C GLU A 164 -4.54 5.14 17.47
N ARG A 165 -5.67 5.04 18.16
CA ARG A 165 -6.22 3.74 18.54
C ARG A 165 -6.48 2.90 17.28
N PRO A 166 -5.92 1.69 17.15
CA PRO A 166 -5.96 0.94 15.90
C PRO A 166 -7.38 0.46 15.57
N GLU A 167 -7.84 0.74 14.36
CA GLU A 167 -9.17 0.33 13.87
C GLU A 167 -9.11 -0.61 12.66
N ARG A 168 -7.91 -0.83 12.12
CA ARG A 168 -7.68 -1.69 10.96
C ARG A 168 -6.70 -2.83 11.28
N PRO A 169 -6.85 -4.00 10.64
CA PRO A 169 -6.03 -5.17 10.95
C PRO A 169 -4.55 -4.96 10.59
N THR A 170 -4.26 -4.18 9.56
CA THR A 170 -2.90 -3.91 9.06
C THR A 170 -2.36 -2.57 9.54
N TRP A 171 -1.04 -2.47 9.71
CA TRP A 171 -0.39 -1.22 10.10
C TRP A 171 -0.50 -0.13 9.00
N SER A 172 -0.33 -0.49 7.73
CA SER A 172 -0.38 0.45 6.60
C SER A 172 -1.75 1.11 6.45
N GLY A 173 -2.82 0.33 6.53
CA GLY A 173 -4.19 0.85 6.51
C GLY A 173 -4.48 1.74 7.71
N ASP A 174 -4.08 1.30 8.90
CA ASP A 174 -4.29 2.03 10.14
C ASP A 174 -3.51 3.36 10.18
N ARG A 175 -2.30 3.40 9.62
CA ARG A 175 -1.48 4.62 9.54
C ARG A 175 -2.13 5.72 8.70
N ILE A 176 -2.79 5.34 7.60
CA ILE A 176 -3.55 6.27 6.73
C ILE A 176 -4.91 6.60 7.38
N HIS A 177 -5.55 5.63 8.03
CA HIS A 177 -6.81 5.89 8.74
C HIS A 177 -6.63 6.86 9.91
N ALA A 178 -5.53 6.73 10.65
CA ALA A 178 -5.17 7.60 11.75
C ALA A 178 -5.09 9.09 11.33
N THR A 179 -4.75 9.40 10.07
CA THR A 179 -4.76 10.81 9.63
C THR A 179 -6.18 11.35 9.53
N ALA A 180 -7.13 10.54 9.05
CA ALA A 180 -8.54 10.93 9.03
C ALA A 180 -9.07 11.14 10.46
N VAL A 181 -8.76 10.21 11.37
CA VAL A 181 -9.15 10.31 12.80
C VAL A 181 -8.54 11.55 13.47
N ARG A 182 -7.27 11.86 13.21
CA ARG A 182 -6.60 13.05 13.77
C ARG A 182 -7.17 14.35 13.23
N LEU A 183 -7.44 14.41 11.92
CA LEU A 183 -8.02 15.61 11.30
C LEU A 183 -9.46 15.84 11.77
N ASP A 184 -10.23 14.78 11.95
CA ASP A 184 -11.57 14.86 12.53
C ASP A 184 -11.52 15.32 13.99
N ARG A 185 -10.65 14.74 14.82
CA ARG A 185 -10.48 15.14 16.23
C ARG A 185 -9.96 16.58 16.39
N ASP A 186 -8.90 16.94 15.66
CA ASP A 186 -8.16 18.19 15.90
C ASP A 186 -8.79 19.38 15.14
N ALA A 187 -9.44 19.14 14.00
CA ALA A 187 -9.98 20.18 13.14
C ALA A 187 -11.48 20.03 12.85
N HIS A 188 -12.15 18.97 13.31
CA HIS A 188 -13.55 18.67 12.97
C HIS A 188 -13.79 18.57 11.45
N VAL A 189 -12.79 18.04 10.73
CA VAL A 189 -12.87 17.89 9.28
C VAL A 189 -12.90 16.43 8.88
N ASN A 190 -13.95 16.06 8.16
CA ASN A 190 -14.03 14.77 7.49
C ASN A 190 -13.18 14.78 6.22
N LEU A 191 -12.06 14.05 6.25
CA LEU A 191 -11.12 13.96 5.14
C LEU A 191 -11.79 13.46 3.84
N LEU A 192 -12.78 12.57 3.90
CA LEU A 192 -13.44 12.02 2.71
C LEU A 192 -14.21 13.09 1.93
N ILE A 193 -14.85 14.02 2.65
CA ILE A 193 -15.62 15.14 2.07
C ILE A 193 -14.69 16.27 1.64
N LEU A 194 -13.68 16.56 2.46
CA LEU A 194 -12.72 17.63 2.20
C LEU A 194 -11.85 17.36 0.98
N TRP A 195 -11.35 16.12 0.85
CA TRP A 195 -10.25 15.78 -0.05
C TRP A 195 -10.47 16.17 -1.53
N PRO A 196 -11.63 15.91 -2.17
CA PRO A 196 -11.87 16.31 -3.56
C PRO A 196 -11.79 17.83 -3.77
N HIS A 197 -12.29 18.60 -2.81
CA HIS A 197 -12.30 20.06 -2.86
C HIS A 197 -10.91 20.63 -2.64
N LEU A 198 -10.20 20.08 -1.64
CA LEU A 198 -8.84 20.46 -1.32
C LEU A 198 -7.89 20.17 -2.50
N TRP A 199 -8.07 19.03 -3.19
CA TRP A 199 -7.28 18.66 -4.37
C TRP A 199 -7.31 19.72 -5.48
N LEU A 200 -8.42 20.42 -5.66
CA LEU A 200 -8.55 21.50 -6.67
C LEU A 200 -7.82 22.79 -6.27
N VAL A 201 -7.50 22.95 -4.98
CA VAL A 201 -6.83 24.12 -4.44
C VAL A 201 -5.32 23.90 -4.29
N LEU A 202 -4.88 22.64 -4.17
CA LEU A 202 -3.48 22.31 -3.98
C LEU A 202 -2.58 22.75 -5.18
N PRO A 203 -1.39 23.29 -4.88
CA PRO A 203 -0.31 23.48 -5.86
C PRO A 203 0.03 22.19 -6.62
N GLU A 204 0.45 22.32 -7.87
CA GLU A 204 0.79 21.17 -8.74
C GLU A 204 1.98 20.37 -8.18
N GLU A 205 2.95 21.04 -7.56
CA GLU A 205 4.12 20.41 -6.94
C GLU A 205 3.70 19.43 -5.83
N ILE A 206 2.76 19.85 -4.98
CA ILE A 206 2.25 19.04 -3.87
C ILE A 206 1.40 17.89 -4.42
N ARG A 207 0.53 18.15 -5.40
CA ARG A 207 -0.22 17.06 -6.08
C ARG A 207 0.72 16.03 -6.70
N GLY A 208 1.84 16.48 -7.27
CA GLY A 208 2.90 15.63 -7.80
C GLY A 208 3.60 14.77 -6.72
N GLU A 209 3.93 15.34 -5.56
CA GLU A 209 4.50 14.60 -4.42
C GLU A 209 3.53 13.53 -3.90
N ILE A 210 2.25 13.90 -3.72
CA ILE A 210 1.21 12.96 -3.25
C ILE A 210 0.98 11.85 -4.28
N GLY A 211 0.97 12.18 -5.57
CA GLY A 211 0.90 11.22 -6.67
C GLY A 211 2.10 10.25 -6.65
N ARG A 212 3.31 10.74 -6.40
CA ARG A 212 4.52 9.90 -6.28
C ARG A 212 4.46 8.97 -5.08
N ALA A 213 3.99 9.45 -3.92
CA ALA A 213 3.78 8.62 -2.74
C ALA A 213 2.71 7.54 -2.96
N ARG A 214 1.59 7.89 -3.60
CA ARG A 214 0.55 6.93 -4.00
C ARG A 214 1.08 5.89 -4.99
N ALA A 215 1.86 6.31 -5.98
CA ALA A 215 2.48 5.39 -6.93
C ALA A 215 3.50 4.46 -6.26
N ALA A 216 4.17 4.90 -5.18
CA ALA A 216 5.07 4.04 -4.39
C ALA A 216 4.32 2.91 -3.68
N LEU A 217 3.10 3.18 -3.17
CA LEU A 217 2.22 2.14 -2.61
C LEU A 217 1.87 1.10 -3.67
N THR A 218 1.43 1.54 -4.84
CA THR A 218 1.09 0.63 -5.96
C THR A 218 2.30 -0.21 -6.38
N ARG A 219 3.49 0.39 -6.53
CA ARG A 219 4.72 -0.37 -6.85
C ARG A 219 5.06 -1.41 -5.78
N ALA A 220 4.88 -1.08 -4.50
CA ALA A 220 5.13 -2.00 -3.41
C ALA A 220 4.10 -3.15 -3.37
N ALA A 221 2.85 -2.86 -3.71
CA ALA A 221 1.79 -3.87 -3.86
C ALA A 221 2.05 -4.80 -5.05
N VAL A 222 2.55 -4.29 -6.18
CA VAL A 222 2.94 -5.11 -7.35
C VAL A 222 4.03 -6.12 -6.97
N LEU A 223 5.04 -5.71 -6.18
CA LEU A 223 6.04 -6.65 -5.67
C LEU A 223 5.42 -7.73 -4.78
N GLY A 224 4.40 -7.39 -3.99
CA GLY A 224 3.64 -8.36 -3.20
C GLY A 224 2.79 -9.30 -4.06
N GLY A 225 2.24 -8.80 -5.17
CA GLY A 225 1.54 -9.60 -6.17
C GLY A 225 2.46 -10.66 -6.78
N TRP A 226 3.68 -10.28 -7.14
CA TRP A 226 4.70 -11.25 -7.56
C TRP A 226 5.04 -12.24 -6.44
N ALA A 227 5.21 -11.78 -5.19
CA ALA A 227 5.51 -12.68 -4.08
C ALA A 227 4.43 -13.77 -3.88
N LEU A 228 3.16 -13.43 -4.10
CA LEU A 228 2.06 -14.39 -4.07
C LEU A 228 2.14 -15.43 -5.19
N LEU A 229 2.59 -15.05 -6.40
CA LEU A 229 2.82 -16.00 -7.49
C LEU A 229 3.99 -16.96 -7.17
N TYR A 230 5.04 -16.46 -6.52
CA TYR A 230 6.18 -17.30 -6.15
C TYR A 230 5.92 -18.23 -4.96
N LEU A 231 4.87 -18.01 -4.14
CA LEU A 231 4.56 -18.86 -2.98
C LEU A 231 4.21 -20.31 -3.34
N PRO A 232 3.27 -20.59 -4.26
CA PRO A 232 3.01 -21.95 -4.75
C PRO A 232 4.24 -22.59 -5.39
N LEU A 233 5.02 -21.81 -6.15
CA LEU A 233 6.24 -22.31 -6.77
C LEU A 233 7.27 -22.71 -5.72
N ALA A 234 7.42 -21.92 -4.66
CA ALA A 234 8.32 -22.20 -3.55
C ALA A 234 7.90 -23.46 -2.75
N TRP A 235 6.60 -23.77 -2.71
CA TRP A 235 6.09 -25.03 -2.14
C TRP A 235 6.49 -26.25 -2.99
N TRP A 236 6.58 -26.10 -4.31
CA TRP A 236 6.98 -27.18 -5.23
C TRP A 236 8.49 -27.22 -5.51
N TRP A 237 9.20 -26.11 -5.35
CA TRP A 237 10.63 -26.01 -5.60
C TRP A 237 11.26 -25.12 -4.53
N TRP A 238 11.83 -25.75 -3.50
CA TRP A 238 12.34 -25.04 -2.32
C TRP A 238 13.35 -23.90 -2.62
N PRO A 239 14.18 -23.90 -3.69
CA PRO A 239 15.06 -22.77 -3.99
C PRO A 239 14.33 -21.45 -4.27
N ALA A 240 13.04 -21.50 -4.63
CA ALA A 240 12.22 -20.31 -4.78
C ALA A 240 11.75 -19.71 -3.43
N MET A 241 11.87 -20.46 -2.31
CA MET A 241 11.52 -19.95 -0.96
C MET A 241 12.28 -18.69 -0.55
N PRO A 242 13.63 -18.62 -0.60
CA PRO A 242 14.35 -17.40 -0.22
C PRO A 242 13.95 -16.20 -1.09
N LEU A 243 13.68 -16.41 -2.37
CA LEU A 243 13.23 -15.38 -3.29
C LEU A 243 11.83 -14.87 -2.90
N ALA A 244 10.87 -15.78 -2.70
CA ALA A 244 9.52 -15.44 -2.25
C ALA A 244 9.55 -14.70 -0.90
N ALA A 245 10.31 -15.21 0.07
CA ALA A 245 10.45 -14.61 1.39
C ALA A 245 11.06 -13.20 1.32
N ALA A 246 12.12 -13.01 0.53
CA ALA A 246 12.73 -11.70 0.31
C ALA A 246 11.73 -10.71 -0.31
N MET A 247 10.95 -11.14 -1.31
CA MET A 247 9.94 -10.31 -1.95
C MET A 247 8.82 -9.90 -0.98
N VAL A 248 8.33 -10.82 -0.14
CA VAL A 248 7.35 -10.50 0.93
C VAL A 248 7.94 -9.49 1.92
N VAL A 249 9.16 -9.71 2.39
CA VAL A 249 9.82 -8.79 3.35
C VAL A 249 10.02 -7.40 2.73
N ILE A 250 10.50 -7.32 1.49
CA ILE A 250 10.72 -6.04 0.81
C ILE A 250 9.39 -5.35 0.53
N SER A 251 8.37 -6.07 0.04
CA SER A 251 7.04 -5.52 -0.23
C SER A 251 6.40 -4.95 1.03
N THR A 252 6.41 -5.70 2.13
CA THR A 252 5.84 -5.26 3.41
C THR A 252 6.57 -4.05 3.99
N ARG A 253 7.91 -4.03 3.94
CA ARG A 253 8.69 -2.85 4.37
C ARG A 253 8.39 -1.63 3.51
N ARG A 254 8.38 -1.78 2.18
CA ARG A 254 8.08 -0.69 1.25
C ARG A 254 6.65 -0.17 1.38
N LEU A 255 5.66 -1.06 1.58
CA LEU A 255 4.28 -0.68 1.86
C LEU A 255 4.18 0.16 3.14
N ARG A 256 4.89 -0.23 4.20
CA ARG A 256 4.90 0.56 5.44
C ARG A 256 5.52 1.94 5.24
N THR A 257 6.71 2.02 4.66
CA THR A 257 7.38 3.32 4.40
C THR A 257 6.53 4.22 3.49
N ALA A 258 5.99 3.67 2.40
CA ALA A 258 5.16 4.45 1.48
C ALA A 258 3.84 4.89 2.12
N SER A 259 3.22 4.07 2.98
CA SER A 259 2.02 4.45 3.73
C SER A 259 2.31 5.59 4.71
N ASP A 260 3.44 5.57 5.38
CA ASP A 260 3.85 6.63 6.31
C ASP A 260 4.07 7.96 5.61
N THR A 261 4.82 7.95 4.51
CA THR A 261 5.06 9.15 3.69
C THR A 261 3.75 9.69 3.12
N TYR A 262 2.90 8.82 2.57
CA TYR A 262 1.61 9.23 2.02
C TYR A 262 0.70 9.83 3.10
N ALA A 263 0.60 9.19 4.27
CA ALA A 263 -0.18 9.69 5.39
C ALA A 263 0.34 11.03 5.92
N THR A 264 1.67 11.20 6.01
CA THR A 264 2.29 12.44 6.46
C THR A 264 2.03 13.59 5.50
N LEU A 265 2.18 13.35 4.19
CA LEU A 265 1.87 14.35 3.17
C LEU A 265 0.39 14.72 3.19
N LEU A 266 -0.51 13.73 3.29
CA LEU A 266 -1.95 13.94 3.36
C LEU A 266 -2.33 14.83 4.55
N GLU A 267 -1.81 14.53 5.74
CA GLU A 267 -2.06 15.32 6.94
C GLU A 267 -1.46 16.73 6.84
N ALA A 268 -0.22 16.86 6.36
CA ALA A 268 0.44 18.14 6.19
C ALA A 268 -0.28 19.03 5.18
N SER A 269 -0.68 18.48 4.03
CA SER A 269 -1.42 19.22 3.00
C SER A 269 -2.75 19.73 3.51
N VAL A 270 -3.49 18.94 4.29
CA VAL A 270 -4.74 19.41 4.90
C VAL A 270 -4.46 20.52 5.90
N ARG A 271 -3.51 20.33 6.83
CA ARG A 271 -3.23 21.34 7.88
C ARG A 271 -2.71 22.65 7.32
N LEU A 272 -1.96 22.63 6.21
CA LEU A 272 -1.40 23.82 5.58
C LEU A 272 -2.41 24.54 4.67
N HIS A 273 -3.26 23.81 3.94
CA HIS A 273 -4.15 24.41 2.93
C HIS A 273 -5.63 24.45 3.33
N LEU A 274 -5.96 24.12 4.58
CA LEU A 274 -7.33 24.25 5.08
C LEU A 274 -7.79 25.72 5.08
N THR A 275 -6.91 26.64 5.45
CA THR A 275 -7.18 28.08 5.45
C THR A 275 -7.39 28.61 4.04
N ASP A 276 -6.51 28.24 3.10
CA ASP A 276 -6.63 28.61 1.69
C ASP A 276 -7.97 28.16 1.09
N LEU A 277 -8.47 26.99 1.50
CA LEU A 277 -9.79 26.50 1.08
C LEU A 277 -10.92 27.31 1.73
N ALA A 278 -10.80 27.65 3.00
CA ALA A 278 -11.80 28.46 3.71
C ALA A 278 -11.94 29.86 3.09
N ASP A 279 -10.81 30.48 2.71
CA ASP A 279 -10.78 31.77 2.02
C ASP A 279 -11.50 31.70 0.68
N LYS A 280 -11.25 30.64 -0.12
CA LYS A 280 -11.94 30.41 -1.39
C LYS A 280 -13.44 30.16 -1.22
N LEU A 281 -13.85 29.56 -0.10
CA LEU A 281 -15.26 29.36 0.27
C LEU A 281 -15.90 30.62 0.89
N ARG A 282 -15.16 31.73 1.00
CA ARG A 282 -15.60 33.00 1.61
C ARG A 282 -16.13 32.81 3.03
N ILE A 283 -15.46 31.97 3.80
CA ILE A 283 -15.73 31.81 5.23
C ILE A 283 -14.97 32.90 5.97
N GLU A 284 -15.64 33.64 6.85
CA GLU A 284 -15.00 34.67 7.68
C GLU A 284 -13.82 34.10 8.47
N GLU A 285 -12.80 34.92 8.71
CA GLU A 285 -11.59 34.54 9.44
C GLU A 285 -11.95 33.90 10.80
N GLN A 286 -11.69 32.61 10.90
CA GLN A 286 -11.85 31.85 12.13
C GLN A 286 -10.47 31.35 12.59
N PRO A 287 -10.23 31.27 13.90
CA PRO A 287 -8.99 30.70 14.41
C PRO A 287 -8.83 29.25 13.92
N MET A 288 -7.60 28.91 13.53
CA MET A 288 -7.24 27.56 13.08
C MET A 288 -7.63 26.52 14.14
N GLY A 289 -8.43 25.53 13.74
CA GLY A 289 -8.90 24.46 14.62
C GLY A 289 -10.35 24.03 14.33
N PRO A 290 -11.04 23.46 15.34
CA PRO A 290 -12.42 22.98 15.23
C PRO A 290 -13.46 23.98 14.66
N PRO A 291 -13.44 25.28 14.98
CA PRO A 291 -14.47 26.21 14.47
C PRO A 291 -14.36 26.39 12.95
N LEU A 292 -13.15 26.63 12.44
CA LEU A 292 -12.88 26.77 11.01
C LEU A 292 -13.26 25.51 10.24
N GLY A 293 -12.79 24.34 10.69
CA GLY A 293 -13.08 23.08 9.99
C GLY A 293 -14.56 22.71 10.02
N GLY A 294 -15.25 22.96 11.15
CA GLY A 294 -16.70 22.82 11.23
C GLY A 294 -17.45 23.73 10.26
N ALA A 295 -16.99 24.98 10.07
CA ALA A 295 -17.58 25.90 9.10
C ALA A 295 -17.37 25.43 7.65
N VAL A 296 -16.17 24.95 7.32
CA VAL A 296 -15.86 24.35 6.02
C VAL A 296 -16.75 23.12 5.77
N MET A 297 -16.87 22.22 6.75
CA MET A 297 -17.72 21.03 6.62
C MET A 297 -19.20 21.36 6.46
N ARG A 298 -19.72 22.38 7.13
CA ARG A 298 -21.12 22.83 6.92
C ARG A 298 -21.36 23.35 5.51
N ARG A 299 -20.36 23.99 4.89
CA ARG A 299 -20.46 24.49 3.50
C ARG A 299 -20.32 23.39 2.45
N LEU A 300 -19.47 22.40 2.72
CA LEU A 300 -19.18 21.31 1.78
C LEU A 300 -20.15 20.13 1.88
N SER A 301 -20.80 19.94 3.03
CA SER A 301 -21.79 18.88 3.21
C SER A 301 -23.09 19.26 2.52
N SER A 302 -23.59 18.42 1.61
CA SER A 302 -24.94 18.56 1.09
C SER A 302 -25.95 18.46 2.25
N PRO A 303 -26.95 19.36 2.32
CA PRO A 303 -28.03 19.21 3.28
C PRO A 303 -28.72 17.85 3.06
N ALA A 304 -29.09 17.18 4.14
CA ALA A 304 -29.91 15.98 4.04
C ALA A 304 -31.22 16.32 3.29
N PRO A 305 -31.70 15.46 2.39
CA PRO A 305 -32.96 15.70 1.70
C PRO A 305 -34.07 15.86 2.74
N VAL A 306 -34.69 17.03 2.77
CA VAL A 306 -35.85 17.29 3.61
C VAL A 306 -36.97 16.45 3.04
N THR A 307 -37.41 15.41 3.76
CA THR A 307 -38.67 14.74 3.46
C THR A 307 -39.78 15.73 3.79
N GLU A 308 -40.37 16.35 2.77
CA GLU A 308 -41.61 17.10 2.95
C GLU A 308 -42.67 16.15 3.55
N PRO A 309 -43.38 16.55 4.61
CA PRO A 309 -44.48 15.74 5.12
C PRO A 309 -45.52 15.63 4.01
N VAL A 310 -45.86 14.39 3.66
CA VAL A 310 -46.97 14.08 2.75
C VAL A 310 -48.24 14.66 3.36
N SER A 311 -48.72 15.76 2.78
CA SER A 311 -49.98 16.43 3.12
C SER A 311 -51.18 15.60 2.74
#